data_AF-A0A1G7KXK9-F1
#
_entry.id   AF-A0A1G7KXK9-F1
#
_cell.length_a   1.000
_cell.length_b   1.000
_cell.length_c   1.000
_cell.angle_alpha   90.00
_cell.angle_beta   90.00
_cell.angle_gamma   90.00
#
_symmetry.space_group_name_H-M   'P 1'
#
loop_
_entity.id
_entity.type
_entity.pdbx_description
1 polymer ?
#
loop_
_entity_poly.entity_id
_entity_poly.type
_entity_poly.pdbx_seq_one_letter_code
_entity_poly.pdbx_strand_id
1 'polypeptide(L)'
;MFQQKQRTLLELKCSECGKAFSPKNQGLWYRFLDGQILLTCPTCYEKWENQYEVINAEFSDNPGYGLPMVTIYFKNGQVLGPVSYMAENNHIEIPGYDLPMSAKIKLKELAKAYWAEKEKQKLKTFRLVDTFDEQYIFAETNAGDQYKIRFKYGRYGEMILDPSTKLPEYVLKQIEQKMRE
;
A
#
# COMPACT_ATOMS: atom_id res chain seq x y z
N MET A 1 -5.96 10.56 -60.23
CA MET A 1 -4.67 10.59 -59.50
C MET A 1 -4.93 10.35 -58.02
N PHE A 2 -4.71 9.12 -57.54
CA PHE A 2 -4.77 8.83 -56.10
C PHE A 2 -3.41 9.17 -55.50
N GLN A 3 -3.34 10.25 -54.70
CA GLN A 3 -2.16 10.51 -53.90
C GLN A 3 -2.06 9.43 -52.83
N GLN A 4 -1.06 8.56 -52.95
CA GLN A 4 -0.66 7.67 -51.87
C GLN A 4 -0.16 8.54 -50.72
N LYS A 5 -0.98 8.67 -49.68
CA LYS A 5 -0.63 9.31 -48.42
C LYS A 5 0.46 8.45 -47.78
N GLN A 6 1.72 8.82 -47.96
CA GLN A 6 2.84 8.17 -47.26
C GLN A 6 2.57 8.29 -45.77
N ARG A 7 2.20 7.17 -45.13
CA ARG A 7 2.22 7.05 -43.67
C ARG A 7 3.68 6.93 -43.27
N THR A 8 4.29 8.04 -42.91
CA THR A 8 5.57 8.04 -42.21
C THR A 8 5.36 7.31 -40.88
N LEU A 9 5.81 6.06 -40.82
CA LEU A 9 5.91 5.34 -39.56
C LEU A 9 6.99 6.04 -38.73
N LEU A 10 6.59 6.60 -37.59
CA LEU A 10 7.54 7.14 -36.63
C LEU A 10 8.41 5.99 -36.10
N GLU A 11 9.67 5.94 -36.52
CA GLU A 11 10.65 5.01 -35.96
C GLU A 11 11.24 5.60 -34.69
N LEU A 12 11.06 4.89 -33.58
CA LEU A 12 11.56 5.24 -32.26
C LEU A 12 12.74 4.33 -31.92
N LYS A 13 13.68 4.85 -31.14
CA LYS A 13 14.81 4.07 -30.66
C LYS A 13 14.52 3.54 -29.26
N CYS A 14 14.68 2.24 -29.07
CA CYS A 14 14.54 1.62 -27.75
C CYS A 14 15.71 2.04 -26.84
N SER A 15 15.41 2.56 -25.66
CA SER A 15 16.40 2.91 -24.64
C SER A 15 17.13 1.70 -24.06
N GLU A 16 16.52 0.51 -24.10
CA GLU A 16 17.11 -0.73 -23.56
C GLU A 16 18.05 -1.43 -24.54
N CYS A 17 17.58 -1.70 -25.76
CA CYS A 17 18.33 -2.51 -26.74
C CYS A 17 18.88 -1.70 -27.91
N GLY A 18 18.59 -0.39 -28.00
CA GLY A 18 19.06 0.49 -29.06
C GLY A 18 18.43 0.27 -30.43
N LYS A 19 17.60 -0.76 -30.62
CA LYS A 19 16.95 -1.08 -31.89
C LYS A 19 15.83 -0.07 -32.21
N ALA A 20 15.67 0.22 -33.49
CA ALA A 20 14.51 0.95 -33.99
C ALA A 20 13.25 0.08 -33.85
N PHE A 21 12.13 0.71 -33.49
CA PHE A 21 10.82 0.09 -33.45
C PHE A 21 9.75 1.13 -33.80
N SER A 22 8.64 0.68 -34.37
CA SER A 22 7.48 1.55 -34.60
C SER A 22 6.41 1.26 -33.55
N PRO A 23 5.80 2.29 -32.95
CA PRO A 23 4.62 2.10 -32.11
C PRO A 23 3.51 1.51 -32.98
N LYS A 24 2.97 0.37 -32.58
CA LYS A 24 1.80 -0.22 -33.25
C LYS A 24 0.53 0.50 -32.78
N ASN A 25 -0.61 0.19 -33.38
CA ASN A 25 -1.93 0.69 -32.97
C ASN A 25 -2.30 0.43 -31.48
N GLN A 26 -1.47 -0.30 -30.74
CA GLN A 26 -1.61 -0.62 -29.31
C GLN A 26 -0.96 0.44 -28.39
N GLY A 27 -0.31 1.48 -28.94
CA GLY A 27 0.26 2.58 -28.17
C GLY A 27 1.79 2.55 -28.08
N LEU A 28 2.30 3.34 -27.13
CA LEU A 28 3.73 3.54 -26.87
C LEU A 28 4.12 2.85 -25.55
N TRP A 29 5.16 2.03 -25.57
CA TRP A 29 5.70 1.40 -24.37
C TRP A 29 6.84 2.25 -23.80
N TYR A 30 6.78 2.50 -22.50
CA TYR A 30 7.79 3.26 -21.79
C TYR A 30 7.95 2.76 -20.36
N ARG A 31 9.11 3.06 -19.78
CA ARG A 31 9.44 2.87 -18.36
C ARG A 31 9.69 4.23 -17.73
N PHE A 32 9.44 4.35 -16.42
CA PHE A 32 9.70 5.58 -15.68
C PHE A 32 10.78 5.30 -14.65
N LEU A 33 11.99 5.80 -14.90
CA LEU A 33 13.15 5.54 -14.06
C LEU A 33 13.78 6.88 -13.67
N ASP A 34 13.91 7.14 -12.37
CA ASP A 34 14.55 8.35 -11.83
C ASP A 34 14.06 9.68 -12.44
N GLY A 35 12.74 9.79 -12.65
CA GLY A 35 12.13 10.99 -13.24
C GLY A 35 12.21 11.06 -14.77
N GLN A 36 12.76 10.05 -15.43
CA GLN A 36 12.93 10.00 -16.88
C GLN A 36 12.00 8.98 -17.53
N ILE A 37 11.45 9.36 -18.70
CA ILE A 37 10.67 8.48 -19.56
C ILE A 37 11.62 7.76 -20.52
N LEU A 38 11.70 6.44 -20.41
CA LEU A 38 12.53 5.58 -21.26
C LEU A 38 11.64 4.84 -22.28
N LEU A 39 11.75 5.20 -23.56
CA LEU A 39 11.02 4.53 -24.63
C LEU A 39 11.52 3.10 -24.80
N THR A 40 10.62 2.13 -24.73
CA THR A 40 10.99 0.71 -24.73
C THR A 40 10.30 0.02 -25.89
N CYS A 41 11.00 -0.86 -26.63
CA CYS A 41 10.35 -1.65 -27.67
C CYS A 41 9.48 -2.76 -27.04
N PRO A 42 8.48 -3.30 -27.77
CA PRO A 42 7.56 -4.31 -27.24
C PRO A 42 8.27 -5.50 -26.58
N THR A 43 9.31 -6.02 -27.24
CA THR A 43 10.05 -7.20 -26.75
C THR A 43 10.79 -6.92 -25.44
N CYS A 44 11.37 -5.73 -25.28
CA CYS A 44 12.05 -5.37 -24.04
C CYS A 44 11.05 -5.10 -22.91
N TYR A 45 9.91 -4.50 -23.25
CA TYR A 45 8.82 -4.26 -22.30
C TYR A 45 8.23 -5.58 -21.79
N GLU A 46 7.93 -6.51 -22.70
CA GLU A 46 7.38 -7.84 -22.35
C GLU A 46 8.37 -8.65 -21.50
N LYS A 47 9.68 -8.58 -21.80
CA LYS A 47 10.71 -9.22 -20.97
C LYS A 47 10.71 -8.65 -19.54
N TRP A 48 10.63 -7.33 -19.41
CA TRP A 48 10.57 -6.64 -18.11
C TRP A 48 9.28 -6.99 -17.36
N GLU A 49 8.14 -7.00 -18.04
CA GLU A 49 6.86 -7.36 -17.46
C GLU A 49 6.84 -8.81 -16.93
N ASN A 50 7.33 -9.76 -17.73
CA ASN A 50 7.43 -11.17 -17.32
C ASN A 50 8.43 -11.39 -16.18
N GLN A 51 9.49 -10.57 -16.09
CA GLN A 51 10.44 -10.64 -14.98
C GLN A 51 9.80 -10.28 -13.64
N TYR A 52 8.84 -9.35 -13.64
CA TYR A 52 8.18 -8.85 -12.44
C TYR A 52 6.73 -9.32 -12.31
N GLU A 53 6.40 -10.49 -12.89
CA GLU A 53 5.08 -11.11 -12.72
C GLU A 53 4.87 -11.52 -11.25
N VAL A 54 4.00 -10.78 -10.54
CA VAL A 54 3.70 -10.99 -9.12
C VAL A 54 2.77 -12.19 -8.94
N ILE A 55 3.18 -13.14 -8.10
CA ILE A 55 2.35 -14.30 -7.73
C ILE A 55 1.76 -14.18 -6.33
N ASN A 56 2.46 -13.50 -5.40
CA ASN A 56 1.99 -13.30 -4.04
C ASN A 56 2.64 -12.06 -3.40
N ALA A 57 2.03 -11.56 -2.32
CA ALA A 57 2.57 -10.48 -1.51
C ALA A 57 2.12 -10.62 -0.05
N GLU A 58 3.05 -10.37 0.87
CA GLU A 58 2.82 -10.36 2.31
C GLU A 58 2.93 -8.93 2.83
N PHE A 59 1.83 -8.41 3.35
CA PHE A 59 1.74 -7.05 3.89
C PHE A 59 1.89 -7.07 5.40
N SER A 60 2.63 -6.10 5.92
CA SER A 60 2.86 -5.95 7.36
C SER A 60 3.07 -4.50 7.73
N ASP A 61 2.78 -4.14 8.97
CA ASP A 61 3.19 -2.84 9.51
C ASP A 61 4.60 -2.97 10.09
N ASN A 62 5.50 -2.02 9.78
CA ASN A 62 6.85 -2.03 10.35
C ASN A 62 6.79 -1.80 11.87
N PRO A 63 7.36 -2.69 12.70
CA PRO A 63 7.35 -2.52 14.16
C PRO A 63 8.12 -1.29 14.66
N GLY A 64 9.07 -0.74 13.89
CA GLY A 64 9.91 0.39 14.33
C GLY A 64 9.39 1.79 13.99
N TYR A 65 8.83 1.97 12.79
CA TYR A 65 8.47 3.30 12.26
C TYR A 65 7.01 3.44 11.85
N GLY A 66 6.18 2.39 12.01
CA GLY A 66 4.76 2.42 11.64
C GLY A 66 4.50 2.60 10.14
N LEU A 67 5.53 2.44 9.30
CA LEU A 67 5.38 2.48 7.84
C LEU A 67 4.83 1.16 7.32
N PRO A 68 3.92 1.18 6.34
CA PRO A 68 3.41 -0.04 5.72
C PRO A 68 4.50 -0.69 4.85
N MET A 69 4.69 -1.98 5.05
CA MET A 69 5.71 -2.78 4.37
C MET A 69 5.08 -3.92 3.59
N VAL A 70 5.77 -4.34 2.52
CA VAL A 70 5.39 -5.48 1.71
C VAL A 70 6.60 -6.34 1.36
N THR A 71 6.41 -7.65 1.36
CA THR A 71 7.31 -8.64 0.75
C THR A 71 6.61 -9.25 -0.46
N ILE A 72 7.28 -9.24 -1.61
CA ILE A 72 6.70 -9.56 -2.92
C ILE A 72 7.38 -10.79 -3.48
N TYR A 73 6.59 -11.73 -3.95
CA TYR A 73 7.04 -12.97 -4.54
C TYR A 73 6.73 -12.93 -6.04
N PHE A 74 7.77 -13.06 -6.85
CA PHE A 74 7.67 -13.09 -8.31
C PHE A 74 7.70 -14.51 -8.84
N LYS A 75 7.07 -14.74 -10.00
CA LYS A 75 6.96 -16.06 -10.64
C LYS A 75 8.31 -16.69 -10.97
N ASN A 76 9.32 -15.87 -11.26
CA ASN A 76 10.68 -16.33 -11.54
C ASN A 76 11.44 -16.81 -10.27
N GLY A 77 10.81 -16.79 -9.09
CA GLY A 77 11.39 -17.17 -7.81
C GLY A 77 12.12 -16.04 -7.09
N GLN A 78 12.22 -14.85 -7.68
CA GLN A 78 12.77 -13.67 -7.02
C GLN A 78 11.82 -13.19 -5.92
N VAL A 79 12.40 -12.73 -4.81
CA VAL A 79 11.67 -12.11 -3.69
C VAL A 79 12.18 -10.68 -3.50
N LEU A 80 11.27 -9.73 -3.36
CA LEU A 80 11.55 -8.34 -3.05
C LEU A 80 10.88 -7.98 -1.72
N GLY A 81 11.66 -7.77 -0.67
CA GLY A 81 11.13 -7.30 0.59
C GLY A 81 11.99 -7.63 1.81
N PRO A 82 11.61 -7.09 2.99
CA PRO A 82 10.48 -6.18 3.20
C PRO A 82 10.82 -4.75 2.73
N VAL A 83 9.94 -4.13 1.94
CA VAL A 83 10.09 -2.75 1.43
C VAL A 83 8.87 -1.90 1.74
N SER A 84 9.08 -0.60 1.95
CA SER A 84 7.98 0.36 2.14
C SER A 84 7.21 0.56 0.85
N TYR A 85 5.90 0.76 0.95
CA TYR A 85 5.06 1.06 -0.21
C TYR A 85 4.10 2.22 0.04
N MET A 86 3.59 2.83 -1.04
CA MET A 86 2.56 3.85 -1.01
C MET A 86 1.34 3.36 -1.78
N ALA A 87 0.17 3.40 -1.16
CA ALA A 87 -1.08 3.00 -1.81
C ALA A 87 -1.69 4.20 -2.55
N GLU A 88 -1.70 4.13 -3.88
CA GLU A 88 -2.38 5.10 -4.74
C GLU A 88 -3.80 4.64 -5.07
N ASN A 89 -4.59 5.49 -5.72
CA ASN A 89 -6.00 5.19 -6.04
C ASN A 89 -6.21 3.91 -6.86
N ASN A 90 -5.27 3.51 -7.73
CA ASN A 90 -5.43 2.35 -8.62
C ASN A 90 -4.29 1.34 -8.57
N HIS A 91 -3.19 1.63 -7.88
CA HIS A 91 -2.00 0.78 -7.84
C HIS A 91 -1.22 0.99 -6.54
N ILE A 92 -0.18 0.19 -6.32
CA ILE A 92 0.80 0.39 -5.24
C ILE A 92 2.12 0.85 -5.86
N GLU A 93 2.67 1.93 -5.32
CA GLU A 93 4.01 2.41 -5.66
C GLU A 93 5.04 1.91 -4.65
N ILE A 94 6.20 1.51 -5.17
CA ILE A 94 7.35 1.11 -4.35
C ILE A 94 8.49 2.05 -4.68
N PRO A 95 8.76 3.05 -3.82
CA PRO A 95 9.83 4.00 -4.05
C PRO A 95 11.17 3.32 -4.35
N GLY A 96 11.84 3.75 -5.41
CA GLY A 96 13.14 3.22 -5.82
C GLY A 96 13.09 1.93 -6.64
N TYR A 97 11.90 1.39 -6.95
CA TYR A 97 11.76 0.19 -7.78
C TYR A 97 10.93 0.46 -9.04
N ASP A 98 11.53 0.17 -10.19
CA ASP A 98 10.86 0.23 -11.48
C ASP A 98 10.10 -1.07 -11.77
N LEU A 99 8.87 -1.12 -11.27
CA LEU A 99 7.93 -2.23 -11.48
C LEU A 99 6.91 -1.92 -12.59
N PRO A 100 6.50 -2.91 -13.40
CA PRO A 100 5.47 -2.74 -14.40
C PRO A 100 4.12 -2.43 -13.76
N MET A 101 3.29 -1.67 -14.48
CA MET A 101 1.97 -1.27 -13.99
C MET A 101 1.09 -2.50 -13.66
N SER A 102 1.23 -3.59 -14.40
CA SER A 102 0.57 -4.88 -14.12
C SER A 102 0.95 -5.43 -12.74
N ALA A 103 2.23 -5.40 -12.36
CA ALA A 103 2.68 -5.76 -11.02
C ALA A 103 2.11 -4.83 -9.94
N LYS A 104 2.18 -3.50 -10.17
CA LYS A 104 1.67 -2.49 -9.23
C LYS A 104 0.17 -2.62 -8.97
N ILE A 105 -0.61 -2.91 -10.01
CA ILE A 105 -2.05 -3.20 -9.90
C ILE A 105 -2.27 -4.51 -9.16
N LYS A 106 -1.50 -5.56 -9.49
CA LYS A 106 -1.63 -6.87 -8.84
C LYS A 106 -1.36 -6.82 -7.35
N LEU A 107 -0.34 -6.07 -6.93
CA LEU A 107 -0.04 -5.81 -5.53
C LEU A 107 -1.24 -5.16 -4.83
N LYS A 108 -1.87 -4.17 -5.47
CA LYS A 108 -3.06 -3.53 -4.92
C LYS A 108 -4.21 -4.53 -4.74
N GLU A 109 -4.43 -5.42 -5.69
CA GLU A 109 -5.45 -6.47 -5.57
C GLU A 109 -5.19 -7.37 -4.35
N LEU A 110 -3.95 -7.82 -4.17
CA LEU A 110 -3.55 -8.65 -3.03
C LEU A 110 -3.69 -7.90 -1.70
N ALA A 111 -3.42 -6.59 -1.69
CA ALA A 111 -3.53 -5.76 -0.49
C ALA A 111 -4.98 -5.57 -0.01
N LYS A 112 -5.99 -5.74 -0.88
CA LYS A 112 -7.40 -5.51 -0.52
C LYS A 112 -7.85 -6.32 0.69
N ALA A 113 -7.49 -7.60 0.74
CA ALA A 113 -7.86 -8.48 1.86
C ALA A 113 -7.18 -8.04 3.16
N TYR A 114 -5.88 -7.71 3.08
CA TYR A 114 -5.13 -7.19 4.22
C TYR A 114 -5.71 -5.88 4.76
N TRP A 115 -6.01 -4.91 3.88
CA TRP A 115 -6.60 -3.63 4.29
C TRP A 115 -8.02 -3.78 4.81
N ALA A 116 -8.83 -4.67 4.24
CA ALA A 116 -10.18 -4.95 4.76
C ALA A 116 -10.11 -5.50 6.19
N GLU A 117 -9.13 -6.37 6.48
CA GLU A 117 -8.93 -6.89 7.83
C GLU A 117 -8.41 -5.82 8.80
N LYS A 118 -7.50 -4.96 8.34
CA LYS A 118 -7.04 -3.81 9.13
C LYS A 118 -8.15 -2.79 9.40
N GLU A 119 -9.05 -2.58 8.44
CA GLU A 119 -10.16 -1.66 8.60
C GLU A 119 -11.09 -2.11 9.73
N LYS A 120 -11.33 -3.42 9.86
CA LYS A 120 -12.10 -4.00 10.98
C LYS A 120 -11.49 -3.71 12.35
N GLN A 121 -10.16 -3.62 12.43
CA GLN A 121 -9.42 -3.37 13.67
C GLN A 121 -9.45 -1.89 14.11
N LYS A 122 -9.86 -0.96 13.23
CA LYS A 122 -9.93 0.46 13.59
C LYS A 122 -11.07 0.75 14.57
N LEU A 123 -10.84 1.70 15.47
CA LEU A 123 -11.87 2.23 16.35
C LEU A 123 -12.87 3.05 15.54
N LYS A 124 -14.13 2.59 15.58
CA LYS A 124 -15.30 3.27 15.04
C LYS A 124 -15.85 4.29 16.02
N THR A 125 -15.89 3.94 17.31
CA THR A 125 -16.40 4.81 18.38
C THR A 125 -15.39 4.87 19.52
N PHE A 126 -15.18 6.08 20.03
CA PHE A 126 -14.45 6.33 21.26
C PHE A 126 -15.28 7.34 22.06
N ARG A 127 -15.67 7.00 23.29
CA ARG A 127 -16.42 7.88 24.19
C ARG A 127 -15.84 7.80 25.59
N LEU A 128 -15.47 8.95 26.13
CA LEU A 128 -15.14 9.08 27.54
C LEU A 128 -16.44 9.29 28.33
N VAL A 129 -16.72 8.38 29.24
CA VAL A 129 -17.81 8.52 30.22
C VAL A 129 -17.16 8.85 31.55
N ASP A 130 -17.36 10.09 32.01
CA ASP A 130 -16.86 10.60 33.27
C ASP A 130 -18.01 11.28 33.99
N THR A 131 -18.84 10.47 34.64
CA THR A 131 -19.95 10.93 35.48
C THR A 131 -19.63 10.63 36.94
N PHE A 132 -20.41 11.22 37.86
CA PHE A 132 -20.27 10.95 39.28
C PHE A 132 -20.41 9.45 39.62
N ASP A 133 -21.25 8.73 38.87
CA ASP A 133 -21.58 7.32 39.13
C ASP A 133 -20.73 6.34 38.30
N GLU A 134 -20.23 6.73 37.12
CA GLU A 134 -19.46 5.85 36.23
C GLU A 134 -18.29 6.57 35.56
N GLN A 135 -17.10 5.96 35.63
CA GLN A 135 -15.90 6.40 34.93
C GLN A 135 -15.32 5.28 34.07
N TYR A 136 -15.45 5.41 32.75
CA TYR A 136 -14.90 4.46 31.78
C TYR A 136 -14.76 5.06 30.39
N ILE A 137 -13.88 4.46 29.58
CA ILE A 137 -13.83 4.65 28.13
C ILE A 137 -14.68 3.55 27.50
N PHE A 138 -15.60 3.95 26.63
CA PHE A 138 -16.27 3.05 25.70
C PHE A 138 -15.57 3.11 24.35
N ALA A 139 -15.13 1.96 23.85
CA ALA A 139 -14.53 1.83 22.53
C ALA A 139 -15.24 0.74 21.72
N GLU A 140 -15.53 1.01 20.45
CA GLU A 140 -16.09 0.03 19.50
C GLU A 140 -15.22 -0.02 18.24
N THR A 141 -14.87 -1.21 17.77
CA THR A 141 -14.14 -1.40 16.50
C THR A 141 -15.10 -1.42 15.31
N ASN A 142 -14.60 -1.27 14.08
CA ASN A 142 -15.41 -1.45 12.87
C ASN A 142 -15.94 -2.89 12.70
N ALA A 143 -15.29 -3.88 13.32
CA ALA A 143 -15.82 -5.24 13.44
C ALA A 143 -17.03 -5.35 14.40
N GLY A 144 -17.29 -4.34 15.24
CA GLY A 144 -18.33 -4.35 16.26
C GLY A 144 -17.87 -4.86 17.62
N ASP A 145 -16.56 -5.09 17.84
CA ASP A 145 -16.05 -5.45 19.15
C ASP A 145 -16.17 -4.25 20.09
N GLN A 146 -16.78 -4.46 21.26
CA GLN A 146 -17.02 -3.42 22.24
C GLN A 146 -16.18 -3.62 23.50
N TYR A 147 -15.60 -2.52 23.99
CA TYR A 147 -14.74 -2.49 25.16
C TYR A 147 -15.23 -1.42 26.14
N LYS A 148 -15.47 -1.83 27.40
CA LYS A 148 -15.71 -0.93 28.53
C LYS A 148 -14.45 -0.92 29.40
N ILE A 149 -13.69 0.16 29.36
CA ILE A 149 -12.34 0.23 29.91
C ILE A 149 -12.32 1.21 31.07
N ARG A 150 -11.91 0.74 32.25
CA ARG A 150 -11.74 1.62 33.40
C ARG A 150 -10.44 2.40 33.27
N PHE A 151 -10.48 3.65 33.71
CA PHE A 151 -9.31 4.52 33.77
C PHE A 151 -9.28 5.26 35.12
N LYS A 152 -8.14 5.85 35.44
CA LYS A 152 -7.95 6.75 36.58
C LYS A 152 -7.10 7.95 36.14
N TYR A 153 -7.24 9.08 36.83
CA TYR A 153 -6.32 10.19 36.64
C TYR A 153 -5.09 10.02 37.54
N GLY A 154 -3.92 10.22 36.96
CA GLY A 154 -2.64 10.30 37.65
C GLY A 154 -2.46 11.64 38.36
N ARG A 155 -1.28 11.82 38.98
CA ARG A 155 -1.01 13.00 39.81
C ARG A 155 -0.89 14.30 39.00
N TYR A 156 -0.63 14.20 37.70
CA TYR A 156 -0.47 15.34 36.80
C TYR A 156 -1.65 15.46 35.83
N GLY A 157 -2.77 14.78 36.11
CA GLY A 157 -3.97 14.78 35.27
C GLY A 157 -3.89 13.84 34.06
N GLU A 158 -2.82 13.04 33.94
CA GLU A 158 -2.69 12.03 32.90
C GLU A 158 -3.70 10.91 33.11
N MET A 159 -4.36 10.48 32.05
CA MET A 159 -5.33 9.38 32.14
C MET A 159 -4.59 8.05 32.02
N ILE A 160 -4.77 7.18 33.02
CA ILE A 160 -4.08 5.89 33.16
C ILE A 160 -5.12 4.78 33.07
N LEU A 161 -4.99 3.92 32.06
CA LEU A 161 -5.86 2.75 31.90
C LEU A 161 -5.61 1.72 33.01
N ASP A 162 -6.65 0.97 33.40
CA ASP A 162 -6.50 -0.13 34.34
C ASP A 162 -5.65 -1.25 33.72
N PRO A 163 -4.46 -1.58 34.29
CA PRO A 163 -3.55 -2.60 33.75
C PRO A 163 -4.16 -4.00 33.70
N SER A 164 -5.24 -4.25 34.46
CA SER A 164 -5.95 -5.53 34.44
C SER A 164 -6.84 -5.70 33.20
N THR A 165 -7.11 -4.63 32.45
CA THR A 165 -7.90 -4.67 31.23
C THR A 165 -7.08 -5.30 30.09
N LYS A 166 -7.34 -6.56 29.78
CA LYS A 166 -6.71 -7.25 28.64
C LYS A 166 -7.31 -6.72 27.33
N LEU A 167 -6.63 -5.77 26.71
CA LEU A 167 -6.98 -5.25 25.39
C LEU A 167 -6.05 -5.82 24.32
N PRO A 168 -6.56 -6.11 23.12
CA PRO A 168 -5.69 -6.35 21.97
C PRO A 168 -4.78 -5.14 21.73
N GLU A 169 -3.53 -5.39 21.31
CA GLU A 169 -2.51 -4.35 21.14
C GLU A 169 -2.96 -3.22 20.19
N TYR A 170 -3.69 -3.57 19.12
CA TYR A 170 -4.22 -2.60 18.16
C TYR A 170 -5.29 -1.68 18.76
N VAL A 171 -6.09 -2.16 19.71
CA VAL A 171 -7.11 -1.36 20.42
C VAL A 171 -6.42 -0.43 21.41
N LEU A 172 -5.46 -0.97 22.17
CA LEU A 172 -4.69 -0.22 23.16
C LEU A 172 -3.95 0.97 22.52
N LYS A 173 -3.20 0.74 21.43
CA LYS A 173 -2.47 1.81 20.72
C LYS A 173 -3.38 2.93 20.23
N GLN A 174 -4.56 2.59 19.72
CA GLN A 174 -5.53 3.58 19.23
C GLN A 174 -6.17 4.38 20.37
N ILE A 175 -6.48 3.74 21.50
CA ILE A 175 -6.97 4.43 22.70
C ILE A 175 -5.91 5.39 23.23
N GLU A 176 -4.67 4.92 23.41
CA GLU A 176 -3.58 5.76 23.90
C GLU A 176 -3.30 6.96 22.98
N GLN A 177 -3.42 6.77 21.67
CA GLN A 177 -3.35 7.89 20.71
C GLN A 177 -4.50 8.88 20.95
N LYS A 178 -5.74 8.40 21.06
CA LYS A 178 -6.92 9.24 21.30
C LYS A 178 -6.90 9.98 22.64
N MET A 179 -6.23 9.42 23.65
CA MET A 179 -6.06 10.06 24.96
C MET A 179 -5.00 11.17 24.96
N ARG A 180 -4.12 11.20 23.96
CA ARG A 180 -3.08 12.23 23.78
C ARG A 180 -3.52 13.37 22.84
N GLU A 181 -4.60 13.16 22.07
CA GLU A 181 -5.26 14.17 21.23
C GLU A 181 -6.12 15.10 22.09
#